data_AF-A0A484ZG46-F1
#
_entry.id   AF-A0A484ZG46-F1
#
_cell.length_a   1.000
_cell.length_b   1.000
_cell.length_c   1.000
_cell.angle_alpha   90.00
_cell.angle_beta   90.00
_cell.angle_gamma   90.00
#
_symmetry.space_group_name_H-M   'P 1'
#
loop_
_entity.id
_entity.type
_entity.pdbx_description
1 polymer ?
#
loop_
_entity_poly.entity_id
_entity_poly.type
_entity_poly.pdbx_seq_one_letter_code
_entity_poly.pdbx_strand_id
1 'polypeptide(L)'
;MVLSGPESEPVRLAAENKLREYIAIQRRLGRDIRKSAIYAALTVEGVQRVELISPAEDVVLDKTQAAYCSSYQIGFGGYDE
;
A
#
# COMPACT_ATOMS: atom_id res chain seq x y z
N MET A 1 -8.27 13.67 -18.96
CA MET A 1 -8.92 13.04 -17.80
C MET A 1 -9.06 11.56 -18.15
N VAL A 2 -8.03 10.77 -17.85
CA VAL A 2 -8.00 9.35 -18.21
C VAL A 2 -8.79 8.58 -17.16
N LEU A 3 -9.98 8.11 -17.53
CA LEU A 3 -10.68 7.06 -16.79
C LEU A 3 -9.92 5.77 -17.11
N SER A 4 -8.99 5.41 -16.23
CA SER A 4 -8.32 4.12 -16.23
C SER A 4 -9.38 3.02 -16.35
N GLY A 5 -9.22 2.11 -17.32
CA GLY A 5 -10.29 1.20 -17.74
C GLY A 5 -10.95 0.40 -16.60
N PRO A 6 -12.22 0.00 -16.80
CA PRO A 6 -13.09 -0.59 -15.76
C PRO A 6 -12.53 -1.87 -15.11
N GLU A 7 -11.54 -2.51 -15.73
CA GLU A 7 -10.90 -3.72 -15.22
C GLU A 7 -9.89 -3.45 -14.08
N SER A 8 -9.34 -2.24 -14.00
CA SER A 8 -8.33 -1.89 -12.99
C SER A 8 -8.94 -1.32 -11.69
N GLU A 9 -10.16 -0.80 -11.75
CA GLU A 9 -10.90 -0.30 -10.60
C GLU A 9 -11.08 -1.34 -9.47
N PRO A 10 -11.54 -2.58 -9.73
CA PRO A 10 -11.70 -3.58 -8.66
C PRO A 10 -10.36 -3.99 -8.04
N VAL A 11 -9.31 -4.10 -8.85
CA VAL A 11 -7.95 -4.41 -8.39
C VAL A 11 -7.44 -3.29 -7.47
N ARG A 12 -7.63 -2.02 -7.86
CA ARG A 12 -7.26 -0.86 -7.05
C ARG A 12 -8.01 -0.85 -5.71
N LEU A 13 -9.32 -1.10 -5.74
CA LEU A 13 -10.16 -1.16 -4.55
C LEU A 13 -9.74 -2.29 -3.60
N ALA A 14 -9.40 -3.46 -4.13
CA ALA A 14 -8.90 -4.58 -3.34
C ALA A 14 -7.56 -4.26 -2.67
N ALA A 15 -6.61 -3.69 -3.42
CA ALA A 15 -5.33 -3.24 -2.89
C ALA A 15 -5.50 -2.14 -1.84
N GLU A 16 -6.42 -1.19 -2.06
CA GLU A 16 -6.74 -0.16 -1.09
C GLU A 16 -7.31 -0.74 0.20
N ASN A 17 -8.26 -1.66 0.11
CA ASN A 17 -8.82 -2.34 1.28
C ASN A 17 -7.74 -3.08 2.06
N LYS A 18 -6.87 -3.84 1.39
CA LYS A 18 -5.72 -4.51 2.02
C LYS A 18 -4.77 -3.52 2.70
N LEU A 19 -4.48 -2.38 2.07
CA LEU A 19 -3.66 -1.34 2.66
C LEU A 19 -4.32 -0.76 3.92
N ARG A 20 -5.63 -0.50 3.89
CA ARG A 20 -6.39 0.00 5.04
C ARG A 20 -6.40 -1.00 6.21
N GLU A 21 -6.61 -2.28 5.92
CA GLU A 21 -6.48 -3.36 6.90
C GLU A 21 -5.07 -3.40 7.49
N TYR A 22 -4.05 -3.31 6.64
CA TYR A 22 -2.65 -3.26 7.07
C TYR A 22 -2.40 -2.07 8.01
N ILE A 23 -2.83 -0.87 7.65
CA ILE A 23 -2.72 0.33 8.49
C ILE A 23 -3.43 0.12 9.84
N ALA A 24 -4.62 -0.47 9.85
CA ALA A 24 -5.38 -0.74 11.07
C ALA A 24 -4.65 -1.74 12.00
N ILE A 25 -4.05 -2.79 11.43
CA ILE A 25 -3.27 -3.79 12.17
C ILE A 25 -1.97 -3.18 12.71
N GLN A 26 -1.30 -2.37 11.88
CA GLN A 26 -0.02 -1.72 12.18
C GLN A 26 -0.14 -0.56 13.18
N ARG A 27 -1.35 -0.06 13.43
CA ARG A 27 -1.61 0.97 14.44
C ARG A 27 -1.33 0.51 15.89
N ARG A 28 -0.92 -0.75 16.10
CA ARG A 28 -0.45 -1.26 17.40
C ARG A 28 1.01 -0.84 17.67
N LEU A 29 1.31 -0.57 18.94
CA LEU A 29 2.65 -0.18 19.41
C LEU A 29 3.71 -1.25 19.10
N GLY A 30 4.91 -0.81 18.73
CA GLY A 30 6.07 -1.69 18.55
C GLY A 30 6.04 -2.58 17.32
N ARG A 31 5.35 -2.15 16.26
CA ARG A 31 5.34 -2.83 14.96
C ARG A 31 6.11 -2.01 13.94
N ASP A 32 7.10 -2.64 13.31
CA ASP A 32 7.87 -2.03 12.23
C ASP A 32 7.04 -1.98 10.94
N ILE A 33 7.13 -0.86 10.22
CA ILE A 33 6.55 -0.76 8.87
C ILE A 33 7.64 -1.11 7.86
N ARG A 34 7.59 -2.34 7.36
CA ARG A 34 8.51 -2.79 6.32
C ARG A 34 7.92 -2.54 4.93
N LYS A 35 8.75 -2.03 4.01
CA LYS A 35 8.37 -1.87 2.60
C LYS A 35 7.84 -3.16 1.99
N SER A 36 8.50 -4.29 2.28
CA SER A 36 8.10 -5.61 1.80
C SER A 36 6.67 -5.99 2.21
N ALA A 37 6.24 -5.60 3.42
CA ALA A 37 4.88 -5.85 3.88
C ALA A 37 3.86 -4.97 3.15
N ILE A 38 4.21 -3.72 2.84
CA ILE A 38 3.36 -2.84 2.03
C ILE A 38 3.25 -3.37 0.60
N TYR A 39 4.37 -3.79 -0.01
CA TYR A 39 4.36 -4.45 -1.31
C TYR A 39 3.44 -5.66 -1.31
N ALA A 40 3.58 -6.56 -0.34
CA ALA A 40 2.73 -7.73 -0.22
C ALA A 40 1.24 -7.38 -0.01
N ALA A 41 0.93 -6.28 0.69
CA ALA A 41 -0.44 -5.81 0.87
C ALA A 41 -1.04 -5.25 -0.43
N LEU A 42 -0.22 -4.62 -1.27
CA LEU A 42 -0.63 -4.05 -2.56
C LEU A 42 -0.62 -5.06 -3.71
N THR A 43 0.14 -6.16 -3.59
CA THR A 43 0.15 -7.28 -4.53
C THR A 43 -1.10 -8.12 -4.35
N VAL A 44 -2.19 -7.71 -5.01
CA VAL A 44 -3.43 -8.49 -5.11
C VAL A 44 -3.52 -9.19 -6.46
N GLU A 45 -4.48 -10.09 -6.62
CA GLU A 45 -4.75 -10.78 -7.89
C GLU A 45 -4.99 -9.75 -9.01
N GLY A 46 -4.26 -9.88 -10.11
CA GLY A 46 -4.28 -8.94 -11.25
C GLY A 46 -3.22 -7.83 -11.19
N VAL A 47 -2.48 -7.68 -10.09
CA VAL A 47 -1.35 -6.73 -10.01
C VAL A 47 -0.07 -7.38 -10.53
N GLN A 48 0.46 -6.83 -11.62
CA GLN A 48 1.74 -7.29 -12.18
C GLN A 48 2.94 -6.62 -11.50
N ARG A 49 2.85 -5.31 -11.25
CA ARG A 49 3.92 -4.51 -10.66
C ARG A 49 3.35 -3.48 -9.70
N VAL A 50 4.03 -3.29 -8.59
CA VAL A 50 3.75 -2.24 -7.61
C VAL A 50 4.96 -1.31 -7.57
N GLU A 51 4.71 -0.01 -7.67
CA GLU A 51 5.73 1.02 -7.48
C GLU A 51 5.41 1.77 -6.19
N LEU A 52 6.24 1.60 -5.17
CA LEU A 52 6.07 2.29 -3.88
C LEU A 52 6.97 3.53 -3.85
N ILE A 53 6.36 4.71 -3.95
CA ILE A 53 7.08 5.98 -3.83
C ILE A 53 7.40 6.29 -2.36
N SER A 54 6.49 5.94 -1.44
CA SER A 54 6.66 6.19 -0.01
C SER A 54 6.00 5.10 0.83
N PRO A 55 6.63 4.64 1.93
CA PRO A 55 7.93 5.08 2.45
C PRO A 55 9.11 4.57 1.60
N ALA A 56 10.11 5.43 1.37
CA ALA A 56 11.30 5.10 0.57
C ALA A 56 12.19 4.03 1.23
N GLU A 57 12.12 3.93 2.55
CA GLU A 57 12.85 2.97 3.38
C GLU A 57 11.93 2.38 4.45
N ASP A 58 12.33 1.26 5.04
CA ASP A 58 11.61 0.65 6.14
C ASP A 58 11.59 1.56 7.37
N VAL A 59 10.40 1.76 7.94
CA VAL A 59 10.20 2.58 9.13
C VAL A 59 10.25 1.66 10.34
N VAL A 60 11.41 1.61 10.98
CA VAL A 60 11.61 0.87 12.24
C VAL A 60 11.10 1.73 13.38
N LEU A 61 10.13 1.20 14.11
CA LEU A 61 9.50 1.85 15.25
C LEU A 61 9.90 1.11 16.52
N ASP A 62 10.29 1.85 17.54
CA ASP A 62 10.57 1.26 18.84
C ASP A 62 9.27 0.75 19.51
N LYS A 63 9.38 -0.10 20.54
CA LYS A 63 8.24 -0.65 21.31
C LYS A 63 7.31 0.42 21.88
N THR A 64 7.83 1.63 22.05
CA THR A 64 7.09 2.81 22.54
C THR A 64 6.47 3.66 21.43
N GLN A 65 6.83 3.42 20.17
CA GLN A 65 6.38 4.17 19.02
C GLN A 65 5.30 3.43 18.23
N ALA A 66 4.46 4.19 17.52
CA ALA A 66 3.45 3.67 16.63
C ALA A 66 3.48 4.43 15.30
N ALA A 67 3.28 3.71 14.20
CA ALA A 67 3.16 4.32 12.90
C ALA A 67 1.79 4.98 12.75
N TYR A 68 1.75 6.14 12.09
CA TYR A 68 0.50 6.78 11.70
C TYR A 68 0.51 7.08 10.21
N CYS A 69 -0.36 6.42 9.45
CA CYS A 69 -0.60 6.76 8.06
C CYS A 69 -1.60 7.91 8.01
N SER A 70 -1.12 9.11 7.69
CA SER A 70 -1.94 10.33 7.60
C SER A 70 -2.71 10.44 6.29
N SER A 71 -2.15 9.93 5.20
CA SER A 71 -2.77 9.88 3.90
C SER A 71 -2.14 8.77 3.06
N TYR A 72 -2.92 8.20 2.14
CA TYR A 72 -2.46 7.26 1.15
C TYR A 72 -3.04 7.65 -0.21
N GLN A 73 -2.29 7.42 -1.27
CA GLN A 73 -2.73 7.68 -2.63
C GLN A 73 -2.31 6.49 -3.50
N ILE A 74 -3.30 5.85 -4.12
CA ILE A 74 -3.07 4.73 -5.04
C ILE A 74 -3.48 5.20 -6.44
N GLY A 75 -2.47 5.45 -7.27
CA GLY A 75 -2.64 5.75 -8.69
C GLY A 75 -2.33 4.53 -9.55
N PHE A 76 -2.98 4.42 -10.72
CA PHE A 76 -2.59 3.45 -11.72
C PHE A 76 -1.42 4.03 -12.54
N GLY A 77 -0.27 3.35 -12.54
CA GLY A 77 0.94 3.82 -13.25
C GLY A 77 0.89 3.67 -14.77
N GLY A 78 -0.04 2.86 -15.29
CA GLY A 78 -0.09 2.45 -16.70
C GLY A 78 0.26 0.97 -16.88
N TYR A 79 -0.03 0.43 -18.05
CA TYR A 79 0.58 -0.82 -18.52
C TYR A 79 1.89 -0.42 -19.20
N ASP A 80 3.01 -0.99 -18.77
CA ASP A 80 4.29 -0.88 -19.48
C ASP A 80 4.17 -1.78 -20.73
N GLU A 81 4.14 -1.18 -21.92
CA GLU A 81 4.33 -1.88 -23.21
C GLU A 81 5.83 -1.95 -23.55
#